data_AF-A0A2S5M5S1-F1
#
_entry.id   AF-A0A2S5M5S1-F1
#
_cell.length_a   1.000
_cell.length_b   1.000
_cell.length_c   1.000
_cell.angle_alpha   90.00
_cell.angle_beta   90.00
_cell.angle_gamma   90.00
#
_symmetry.space_group_name_H-M   'P 1'
#
loop_
_entity.id
_entity.type
_entity.pdbx_description
1 polymer ?
#
loop_
_entity_poly.entity_id
_entity_poly.type
_entity_poly.pdbx_seq_one_letter_code
_entity_poly.pdbx_strand_id
1 'polypeptide(L)'
;MTGEPTSMAATANLPPQSPVSAPAGLGESVQSGAQEQGSLSPAPVDVDAKKVEQLISFADFHHQYVGQYIQLADAKAGATFAVTSGLTAFLLNAPGYIDALKFGVTFPVSILAVLAFILLNVSSAISFFVIVPRLPSGGDSHIFWKSVAQLPNGPEYVRRIGALSDTSLAVERISNSYNLSVVCSRKYLLLRRAMLIAALALFTTLLYWLVGGLWAA
;
A
#
# COMPACT_ATOMS: atom_id res chain seq x y z
N MET A 1 6.35 -1.71 -48.44
CA MET A 1 6.56 -2.79 -47.45
C MET A 1 6.26 -2.23 -46.08
N THR A 2 5.00 -2.30 -45.69
CA THR A 2 4.43 -1.73 -44.45
C THR A 2 4.22 -2.87 -43.47
N GLY A 3 5.04 -2.93 -42.42
CA GLY A 3 4.88 -3.87 -41.31
C GLY A 3 4.26 -3.15 -40.12
N GLU A 4 3.01 -3.47 -39.80
CA GLU A 4 2.39 -3.11 -38.53
C GLU A 4 2.89 -4.02 -37.40
N PRO A 5 3.21 -3.49 -36.22
CA PRO A 5 3.50 -4.30 -35.04
C PRO A 5 2.23 -4.69 -34.29
N THR A 6 2.05 -6.01 -34.17
CA THR A 6 1.03 -6.71 -33.40
C THR A 6 1.04 -6.34 -31.91
N SER A 7 -0.09 -5.82 -31.43
CA SER A 7 -0.38 -5.53 -30.03
C SER A 7 -0.64 -6.83 -29.24
N MET A 8 0.22 -7.14 -28.27
CA MET A 8 -0.02 -8.21 -27.29
C MET A 8 -0.63 -7.62 -26.02
N ALA A 9 -1.93 -7.86 -25.83
CA ALA A 9 -2.63 -7.60 -24.59
C ALA A 9 -2.22 -8.65 -23.55
N ALA A 10 -1.48 -8.22 -22.51
CA ALA A 10 -1.13 -9.05 -21.36
C ALA A 10 -2.33 -9.10 -20.39
N THR A 11 -3.11 -10.18 -20.49
CA THR A 11 -4.20 -10.50 -19.56
C THR A 11 -3.61 -10.93 -18.22
N ALA A 12 -3.65 -10.04 -17.22
CA ALA A 12 -3.22 -10.34 -15.86
C ALA A 12 -4.19 -11.34 -15.21
N ASN A 13 -3.73 -12.59 -15.10
CA ASN A 13 -4.46 -13.68 -14.46
C ASN A 13 -4.34 -13.51 -12.93
N LEU A 14 -5.40 -13.02 -12.28
CA LEU A 14 -5.46 -12.93 -10.82
C LEU A 14 -5.78 -14.31 -10.22
N PRO A 15 -5.10 -14.74 -9.14
CA PRO A 15 -5.41 -16.00 -8.48
C PRO A 15 -6.78 -15.97 -7.79
N PRO A 16 -7.47 -17.12 -7.70
CA PRO A 16 -8.78 -17.24 -7.07
C PRO A 16 -8.70 -16.95 -5.56
N GLN A 17 -9.58 -16.08 -5.07
CA GLN A 17 -9.71 -15.83 -3.64
C GLN A 17 -10.57 -16.92 -2.99
N SER A 18 -9.98 -17.67 -2.06
CA SER A 18 -10.70 -18.61 -1.21
C SER A 18 -11.38 -17.87 -0.04
N PRO A 19 -12.59 -18.27 0.36
CA PRO A 19 -13.30 -17.65 1.48
C PRO A 19 -12.65 -18.01 2.82
N VAL A 20 -12.38 -16.98 3.64
CA VAL A 20 -11.86 -17.12 5.00
C VAL A 20 -13.01 -17.43 5.95
N SER A 21 -13.07 -18.65 6.45
CA SER A 21 -13.93 -19.05 7.57
C SER A 21 -13.21 -18.83 8.90
N ALA A 22 -13.79 -18.05 9.79
CA ALA A 22 -13.31 -17.83 11.15
C ALA A 22 -13.61 -19.04 12.06
N PRO A 23 -12.69 -19.45 12.97
CA PRO A 23 -13.04 -20.41 14.01
C PRO A 23 -13.58 -19.68 15.24
N ALA A 24 -14.79 -20.06 15.64
CA ALA A 24 -15.36 -19.82 16.95
C ALA A 24 -14.74 -20.80 17.95
N GLY A 25 -14.25 -20.31 19.08
CA GLY A 25 -13.84 -21.13 20.21
C GLY A 25 -14.28 -20.47 21.50
N LEU A 26 -15.00 -21.23 22.34
CA LEU A 26 -15.16 -20.96 23.77
C LEU A 26 -15.58 -22.26 24.46
N GLY A 27 -14.78 -22.65 25.46
CA GLY A 27 -15.16 -23.56 26.53
C GLY A 27 -14.65 -24.99 26.39
N GLU A 28 -13.63 -25.35 27.18
CA GLU A 28 -13.82 -26.40 28.19
C GLU A 28 -12.68 -26.40 29.23
N SER A 29 -13.07 -26.86 30.40
CA SER A 29 -12.48 -26.69 31.73
C SER A 29 -11.24 -27.52 32.01
N VAL A 30 -10.34 -26.93 32.81
CA VAL A 30 -9.18 -27.56 33.42
C VAL A 30 -9.61 -28.49 34.55
N GLN A 31 -9.19 -29.77 34.50
CA GLN A 31 -9.18 -30.68 35.64
C GLN A 31 -7.75 -31.11 35.98
N SER A 32 -7.44 -30.99 37.27
CA SER A 32 -6.18 -31.28 37.95
C SER A 32 -6.02 -32.78 38.21
N GLY A 33 -4.82 -33.33 37.98
CA GLY A 33 -4.46 -34.72 38.29
C GLY A 33 -2.95 -34.91 38.42
N ALA A 34 -2.53 -35.66 39.43
CA ALA A 34 -1.21 -35.76 40.05
C ALA A 34 -0.05 -36.37 39.23
N GLN A 35 1.16 -35.95 39.65
CA GLN A 35 2.50 -36.56 39.58
C GLN A 35 2.70 -37.93 38.91
N GLU A 36 3.68 -37.96 37.99
CA GLU A 36 4.71 -39.01 37.95
C GLU A 36 6.09 -38.37 37.70
N GLN A 37 7.00 -38.53 38.68
CA GLN A 37 8.43 -38.26 38.53
C GLN A 37 9.08 -39.47 37.86
N GLY A 38 9.21 -39.41 36.53
CA GLY A 38 10.03 -40.32 35.73
C GLY A 38 11.25 -39.58 35.20
N SER A 39 12.45 -40.05 35.57
CA SER A 39 13.73 -39.55 35.07
C SER A 39 13.84 -39.77 33.55
N LEU A 40 13.56 -38.73 32.78
CA LEU A 40 13.86 -38.67 31.35
C LEU A 40 14.93 -37.62 31.13
N SER A 41 16.09 -38.10 30.70
CA SER A 41 17.09 -37.31 29.97
C SER A 41 16.36 -36.39 28.98
N PRO A 42 16.64 -35.08 28.91
CA PRO A 42 15.91 -34.20 28.02
C PRO A 42 16.29 -34.55 26.58
N ALA A 43 15.47 -35.37 25.94
CA ALA A 43 15.44 -35.45 24.50
C ALA A 43 15.21 -34.04 23.97
N PRO A 44 15.92 -33.60 22.91
CA PRO A 44 15.75 -32.27 22.36
C PRO A 44 14.28 -32.11 21.99
N VAL A 45 13.64 -31.11 22.58
CA VAL A 45 12.27 -30.73 22.26
C VAL A 45 12.29 -30.26 20.82
N ASP A 46 11.97 -31.17 19.90
CA ASP A 46 11.79 -30.91 18.48
C ASP A 46 10.54 -30.03 18.36
N VAL A 47 10.74 -28.72 18.53
CA VAL A 47 9.77 -27.72 18.13
C VAL A 47 9.62 -27.90 16.62
N ASP A 48 8.68 -28.76 16.24
CA ASP A 48 8.35 -29.26 14.91
C ASP A 48 9.02 -28.45 13.79
N ALA A 49 10.27 -28.80 13.46
CA ALA A 49 11.12 -28.01 12.56
C ALA A 49 10.42 -27.76 11.21
N LYS A 50 9.60 -28.73 10.79
CA LYS A 50 8.73 -28.65 9.62
C LYS A 50 7.70 -27.53 9.73
N LYS A 51 7.11 -27.31 10.91
CA LYS A 51 6.18 -26.21 11.16
C LYS A 51 6.90 -24.85 11.08
N VAL A 52 8.12 -24.75 11.59
CA VAL A 52 8.93 -23.52 11.50
C VAL A 52 9.24 -23.18 10.03
N GLU A 53 9.65 -24.18 9.25
CA GLU A 53 9.90 -24.02 7.81
C GLU A 53 8.63 -23.57 7.06
N GLN A 54 7.48 -24.19 7.35
CA GLN A 54 6.18 -23.79 6.77
C GLN A 54 5.81 -22.34 7.11
N LEU A 55 6.04 -21.91 8.35
CA LEU A 55 5.78 -20.54 8.78
C LEU A 55 6.67 -19.53 8.05
N ILE A 56 7.96 -19.85 7.85
CA ILE A 56 8.90 -19.02 7.09
C ILE A 56 8.45 -18.92 5.63
N SER A 57 8.13 -20.05 4.99
CA SER A 57 7.66 -20.11 3.61
C SER A 57 6.38 -19.28 3.40
N PHE A 58 5.43 -19.40 4.32
CA PHE A 58 4.21 -18.58 4.31
C PHE A 58 4.52 -17.09 4.49
N ALA A 59 5.42 -16.74 5.42
CA ALA A 59 5.81 -15.36 5.66
C ALA A 59 6.47 -14.72 4.43
N ASP A 60 7.30 -15.47 3.71
CA ASP A 60 7.95 -15.04 2.47
C ASP A 60 6.94 -14.82 1.34
N PHE A 61 6.01 -15.77 1.15
CA PHE A 61 4.90 -15.63 0.21
C PHE A 61 4.08 -14.36 0.52
N HIS A 62 3.69 -14.19 1.79
CA HIS A 62 2.90 -13.04 2.21
C HIS A 62 3.66 -11.72 2.07
N HIS A 63 4.96 -11.71 2.37
CA HIS A 63 5.83 -10.56 2.17
C HIS A 63 5.86 -10.14 0.70
N GLN A 64 6.08 -11.09 -0.21
CA GLN A 64 6.09 -10.84 -1.66
C GLN A 64 4.73 -10.34 -2.15
N TYR A 65 3.65 -11.00 -1.72
CA TYR A 65 2.28 -10.60 -2.04
C TYR A 65 2.00 -9.15 -1.61
N VAL A 66 2.25 -8.80 -0.34
CA VAL A 66 2.03 -7.44 0.16
C VAL A 66 2.93 -6.42 -0.55
N GLY A 67 4.20 -6.78 -0.79
CA GLY A 67 5.15 -5.95 -1.52
C GLY A 67 4.65 -5.59 -2.93
N GLN A 68 4.12 -6.56 -3.68
CA GLN A 68 3.52 -6.32 -4.99
C GLN A 68 2.31 -5.37 -4.90
N TYR A 69 1.45 -5.52 -3.89
CA TYR A 69 0.30 -4.63 -3.72
C TYR A 69 0.71 -3.20 -3.34
N ILE A 70 1.79 -3.02 -2.58
CA ILE A 70 2.38 -1.70 -2.30
C ILE A 70 2.88 -1.07 -3.60
N GLN A 71 3.61 -1.80 -4.43
CA GLN A 71 4.09 -1.30 -5.73
C GLN A 71 2.94 -0.90 -6.66
N LEU A 72 1.87 -1.72 -6.70
CA LEU A 72 0.66 -1.39 -7.46
C LEU A 72 -0.05 -0.14 -6.93
N ALA A 73 -0.09 0.04 -5.60
CA ALA A 73 -0.66 1.25 -5.00
C ALA A 73 0.15 2.50 -5.39
N ASP A 74 1.48 2.40 -5.36
CA ASP A 74 2.39 3.49 -5.71
C ASP A 74 2.31 3.83 -7.21
N ALA A 75 2.21 2.83 -8.08
CA ALA A 75 1.99 3.03 -9.51
C ALA A 75 0.66 3.75 -9.80
N LYS A 76 -0.44 3.32 -9.16
CA LYS A 76 -1.76 3.96 -9.29
C LYS A 76 -1.78 5.38 -8.75
N ALA A 77 -1.12 5.61 -7.61
CA ALA A 77 -0.97 6.94 -7.05
C ALA A 77 -0.14 7.85 -7.97
N GLY A 78 0.96 7.36 -8.54
CA GLY A 78 1.78 8.08 -9.51
C GLY A 78 1.00 8.47 -10.76
N ALA A 79 0.23 7.53 -11.33
CA ALA A 79 -0.63 7.81 -12.48
C ALA A 79 -1.72 8.86 -12.14
N THR A 80 -2.36 8.73 -10.97
CA THR A 80 -3.38 9.69 -10.51
C THR A 80 -2.78 11.07 -10.28
N PHE A 81 -1.58 11.15 -9.68
CA PHE A 81 -0.84 12.39 -9.50
C PHE A 81 -0.56 13.04 -10.86
N ALA A 82 0.04 12.32 -11.80
CA ALA A 82 0.37 12.83 -13.13
C ALA A 82 -0.86 13.36 -13.89
N VAL A 83 -1.97 12.64 -13.86
CA VAL A 83 -3.22 13.08 -14.50
C VAL A 83 -3.76 14.36 -13.84
N THR A 84 -3.83 14.40 -12.52
CA THR A 84 -4.42 15.54 -11.80
C THR A 84 -3.54 16.79 -11.85
N SER A 85 -2.22 16.65 -11.75
CA SER A 85 -1.28 17.75 -11.90
C SER A 85 -1.21 18.24 -13.34
N GLY A 86 -1.22 17.31 -14.31
CA GLY A 86 -1.24 17.62 -15.73
C GLY A 86 -2.49 18.39 -16.13
N LEU A 87 -3.66 17.96 -15.64
CA LEU A 87 -4.92 18.67 -15.90
C LEU A 87 -4.96 20.04 -15.22
N THR A 88 -4.39 20.17 -14.02
CA THR A 88 -4.24 21.47 -13.35
C THR A 88 -3.39 22.42 -14.20
N ALA A 89 -2.23 21.96 -14.68
CA ALA A 89 -1.37 22.74 -15.55
C ALA A 89 -2.06 23.11 -16.87
N PHE A 90 -2.78 22.17 -17.48
CA PHE A 90 -3.58 22.43 -18.68
C PHE A 90 -4.62 23.53 -18.46
N LEU A 91 -5.40 23.44 -17.38
CA LEU A 91 -6.44 24.43 -17.07
C LEU A 91 -5.84 25.82 -16.83
N LEU A 92 -4.73 25.93 -16.10
CA LEU A 92 -4.07 27.22 -15.87
C LEU A 92 -3.56 27.89 -17.16
N ASN A 93 -3.29 27.11 -18.21
CA ASN A 93 -2.89 27.61 -19.53
C ASN A 93 -4.07 27.79 -20.49
N ALA A 94 -5.28 27.34 -20.12
CA ALA A 94 -6.45 27.49 -20.97
C ALA A 94 -6.92 28.95 -21.00
N PRO A 95 -7.24 29.51 -22.18
CA PRO A 95 -7.74 30.88 -22.31
C PRO A 95 -8.98 31.11 -21.42
N GLY A 96 -8.99 32.21 -20.68
CA GLY A 96 -10.11 32.60 -19.82
C GLY A 96 -10.25 31.82 -18.52
N TYR A 97 -9.48 30.74 -18.27
CA TYR A 97 -9.58 29.99 -17.00
C TYR A 97 -9.09 30.80 -15.80
N ILE A 98 -7.99 31.54 -15.95
CA ILE A 98 -7.48 32.46 -14.91
C ILE A 98 -8.48 33.57 -14.61
N ASP A 99 -9.21 34.03 -15.63
CA ASP A 99 -10.25 35.04 -15.43
C ASP A 99 -11.51 34.44 -14.83
N ALA A 100 -11.85 33.18 -15.12
CA ALA A 100 -12.93 32.45 -14.45
C ALA A 100 -12.61 32.21 -12.96
N LEU A 101 -11.34 32.01 -12.61
CA LEU A 101 -10.86 31.93 -11.22
C LEU A 101 -11.01 33.26 -10.46
N LYS A 102 -10.91 34.40 -11.16
CA LYS A 102 -11.24 35.71 -10.60
C LYS A 102 -12.76 35.83 -10.55
N PHE A 103 -13.34 36.07 -9.38
CA PHE A 103 -14.78 36.28 -9.25
C PHE A 103 -15.20 37.49 -10.13
N GLY A 104 -15.79 37.24 -11.30
CA GLY A 104 -16.13 38.35 -12.21
C GLY A 104 -16.81 38.03 -13.55
N VAL A 105 -16.80 36.78 -14.04
CA VAL A 105 -17.27 36.49 -15.42
C VAL A 105 -18.69 35.92 -15.44
N THR A 106 -19.03 34.97 -14.56
CA THR A 106 -20.40 34.45 -14.30
C THR A 106 -20.38 33.56 -13.05
N PHE A 107 -21.34 33.74 -12.14
CA PHE A 107 -21.38 33.04 -10.84
C PHE A 107 -21.22 31.50 -10.91
N PRO A 108 -21.93 30.75 -11.78
CA PRO A 108 -21.79 29.29 -11.83
C PRO A 108 -20.45 28.82 -12.42
N VAL A 109 -19.92 29.53 -13.43
CA VAL A 109 -18.67 29.15 -14.11
C VAL A 109 -17.47 29.37 -13.19
N SER A 110 -17.43 30.50 -12.47
CA SER A 110 -16.35 30.79 -11.51
C SER A 110 -16.34 29.79 -10.35
N ILE A 111 -17.50 29.38 -9.83
CA ILE A 111 -17.57 28.36 -8.77
C ILE A 111 -17.04 27.01 -9.26
N LEU A 112 -17.44 26.57 -10.45
CA LEU A 112 -16.96 25.31 -11.03
C LEU A 112 -15.45 25.35 -11.30
N ALA A 113 -14.92 26.47 -11.78
CA ALA A 113 -13.48 26.64 -12.01
C ALA A 113 -12.69 26.52 -10.70
N VAL A 114 -13.10 27.24 -9.65
CA VAL A 114 -12.46 27.19 -8.32
C VAL A 114 -12.57 25.78 -7.72
N LEU A 115 -13.75 25.16 -7.79
CA LEU A 115 -13.97 23.83 -7.24
C LEU A 115 -13.12 22.77 -7.96
N ALA A 116 -13.06 22.81 -9.30
CA ALA A 116 -12.20 21.94 -10.08
C ALA A 116 -10.72 22.12 -9.69
N PHE A 117 -10.25 23.37 -9.57
CA PHE A 117 -8.88 23.66 -9.17
C PHE A 117 -8.54 23.08 -7.80
N ILE A 118 -9.40 23.30 -6.80
CA ILE A 118 -9.19 22.79 -5.44
C ILE A 118 -9.18 21.27 -5.43
N LEU A 119 -10.18 20.62 -6.06
CA LEU A 119 -10.28 19.16 -6.07
C LEU A 119 -9.08 18.51 -6.78
N LEU A 120 -8.61 19.07 -7.89
CA LEU A 120 -7.42 18.56 -8.59
C LEU A 120 -6.18 18.64 -7.70
N ASN A 121 -5.93 19.80 -7.08
CA ASN A 121 -4.77 19.99 -6.21
C ASN A 121 -4.83 19.12 -4.95
N VAL A 122 -6.01 19.00 -4.32
CA VAL A 122 -6.21 18.11 -3.17
C VAL A 122 -5.98 16.65 -3.57
N SER A 123 -6.49 16.22 -4.72
CA SER A 123 -6.23 14.88 -5.24
C SER A 123 -4.74 14.64 -5.49
N SER A 124 -4.05 15.59 -6.15
CA SER A 124 -2.62 15.48 -6.39
C SER A 124 -1.84 15.39 -5.08
N ALA A 125 -2.15 16.21 -4.09
CA ALA A 125 -1.49 16.18 -2.78
C ALA A 125 -1.69 14.84 -2.07
N ILE A 126 -2.91 14.30 -2.03
CA ILE A 126 -3.17 13.00 -1.39
C ILE A 126 -2.46 11.88 -2.14
N SER A 127 -2.49 11.87 -3.48
CA SER A 127 -1.74 10.89 -4.28
C SER A 127 -0.25 10.93 -4.00
N PHE A 128 0.34 12.14 -3.86
CA PHE A 128 1.73 12.29 -3.47
C PHE A 128 2.00 11.65 -2.09
N PHE A 129 1.13 11.88 -1.09
CA PHE A 129 1.25 11.25 0.24
C PHE A 129 1.08 9.72 0.27
N VAL A 130 0.53 9.10 -0.79
CA VAL A 130 0.51 7.63 -0.93
C VAL A 130 1.92 7.12 -1.28
N ILE A 131 2.63 7.84 -2.15
CA ILE A 131 3.97 7.49 -2.63
C ILE A 131 5.03 7.74 -1.55
N VAL A 132 4.88 8.80 -0.75
CA VAL A 132 5.83 9.16 0.31
C VAL A 132 6.12 7.94 1.20
N PRO A 133 7.40 7.58 1.40
CA PRO A 133 7.79 6.40 2.16
C PRO A 133 7.32 6.53 3.61
N ARG A 134 6.48 5.58 4.04
CA ARG A 134 6.00 5.48 5.43
C ARG A 134 6.86 4.48 6.15
N LEU A 135 7.82 5.00 6.90
CA LEU A 135 8.69 4.16 7.71
C LEU A 135 8.03 3.99 9.09
N PRO A 136 7.71 2.75 9.52
CA PRO A 136 7.37 2.53 10.91
C PRO A 136 8.56 2.99 11.76
N SER A 137 8.30 3.89 12.70
CA SER A 137 9.29 4.34 13.68
C SER A 137 9.38 3.32 14.80
N GLY A 138 10.57 2.77 15.04
CA GLY A 138 10.87 2.07 16.28
C GLY A 138 10.62 0.57 16.20
N GLY A 139 11.72 -0.16 16.00
CA GLY A 139 11.80 -1.60 16.20
C GLY A 139 13.23 -2.01 15.93
N ASP A 140 13.89 -2.59 16.93
CA ASP A 140 15.17 -3.27 16.74
C ASP A 140 14.87 -4.59 16.01
N SER A 141 14.68 -4.49 14.70
CA SER A 141 14.43 -5.63 13.82
C SER A 141 15.63 -5.85 12.93
N HIS A 142 16.10 -7.09 12.92
CA HIS A 142 17.14 -7.61 12.05
C HIS A 142 16.76 -7.60 10.57
N ILE A 143 15.46 -7.49 10.23
CA ILE A 143 15.01 -7.41 8.83
C ILE A 143 14.85 -5.96 8.37
N PHE A 144 14.60 -5.02 9.29
CA PHE A 144 14.34 -3.64 8.93
C PHE A 144 15.64 -2.94 8.50
N TRP A 145 15.71 -2.49 7.25
CA TRP A 145 16.91 -1.93 6.64
C TRP A 145 17.54 -0.79 7.45
N LYS A 146 16.73 0.01 8.16
CA LYS A 146 17.24 1.16 8.94
C LYS A 146 17.97 0.70 10.19
N SER A 147 17.50 -0.38 10.83
CA SER A 147 18.16 -0.99 11.98
C SER A 147 19.43 -1.72 11.56
N VAL A 148 19.40 -2.40 10.41
CA VAL A 148 20.61 -3.03 9.83
C VAL A 148 21.66 -1.98 9.46
N ALA A 149 21.24 -0.84 8.89
CA ALA A 149 22.14 0.26 8.51
C ALA A 149 22.78 0.98 9.71
N GLN A 150 22.25 0.79 10.93
CA GLN A 150 22.85 1.31 12.16
C GLN A 150 23.99 0.42 12.71
N LEU A 151 24.18 -0.77 12.14
CA LEU A 151 25.27 -1.66 12.53
C LEU A 151 26.61 -1.15 12.00
N PRO A 152 27.70 -1.32 12.76
CA PRO A 152 29.01 -0.78 12.39
C PRO A 152 29.62 -1.43 11.14
N ASN A 153 29.29 -2.70 10.86
CA ASN A 153 29.82 -3.45 9.71
C ASN A 153 29.00 -4.73 9.44
N GLY A 154 29.23 -5.35 8.27
CA GLY A 154 28.56 -6.58 7.85
C GLY A 154 28.80 -7.80 8.75
N PRO A 155 30.03 -8.07 9.25
CA PRO A 155 30.28 -9.16 10.20
C PRO A 155 29.41 -9.09 11.47
N GLU A 156 29.16 -7.89 11.99
CA GLU A 156 28.28 -7.70 13.15
C GLU A 156 26.83 -8.11 12.83
N TYR A 157 26.35 -7.84 11.62
CA TYR A 157 25.04 -8.30 11.18
C TYR A 157 24.96 -9.84 11.10
N VAL A 158 25.98 -10.48 10.51
CA VAL A 158 26.06 -11.96 10.46
C VAL A 158 26.08 -12.55 11.85
N ARG A 159 26.84 -11.96 12.78
CA ARG A 159 26.89 -12.38 14.19
C ARG A 159 25.53 -12.28 14.86
N ARG A 160 24.80 -11.17 14.66
CA ARG A 160 23.46 -10.97 15.23
C ARG A 160 22.44 -11.96 14.66
N ILE A 161 22.43 -12.16 13.35
CA ILE A 161 21.53 -13.13 12.70
C ILE A 161 21.86 -14.56 13.12
N GLY A 162 23.15 -14.92 13.18
CA GLY A 162 23.59 -16.26 13.58
C GLY A 162 23.34 -16.59 15.05
N ALA A 163 23.08 -15.57 15.90
CA ALA A 163 22.69 -15.76 17.29
C ALA A 163 21.19 -16.02 17.48
N LEU A 164 20.36 -15.85 16.44
CA LEU A 164 18.93 -16.09 16.50
C LEU A 164 18.63 -17.59 16.29
N SER A 165 17.65 -18.10 17.03
CA SER A 165 17.07 -19.41 16.75
C SER A 165 16.15 -19.36 15.53
N ASP A 166 15.92 -20.51 14.88
CA ASP A 166 15.00 -20.62 13.74
C ASP A 166 13.59 -20.14 14.08
N THR A 167 13.12 -20.42 15.30
CA THR A 167 11.84 -19.92 15.81
C THR A 167 11.82 -18.40 15.92
N SER A 168 12.92 -17.78 16.39
CA SER A 168 13.03 -16.33 16.50
C SER A 168 13.02 -15.66 15.13
N LEU A 169 13.72 -16.25 14.16
CA LEU A 169 13.71 -15.81 12.76
C LEU A 169 12.30 -15.89 12.14
N ALA A 170 11.58 -16.99 12.38
CA ALA A 170 10.21 -17.15 11.90
C ALA A 170 9.26 -16.09 12.49
N VAL A 171 9.32 -15.87 13.81
CA VAL A 171 8.53 -14.84 14.50
C VAL A 171 8.83 -13.46 13.92
N GLU A 172 10.11 -13.15 13.70
CA GLU A 172 10.51 -11.86 13.17
C GLU A 172 10.03 -11.63 11.72
N ARG A 173 10.12 -12.65 10.86
CA ARG A 173 9.59 -12.59 9.49
C ARG A 173 8.07 -12.36 9.47
N ILE A 174 7.33 -13.08 10.30
CA ILE A 174 5.87 -12.92 10.41
C ILE A 174 5.52 -11.51 10.88
N SER A 175 6.21 -11.02 11.92
CA SER A 175 6.02 -9.65 12.44
C SER A 175 6.30 -8.59 11.37
N ASN A 176 7.37 -8.75 10.60
CA ASN A 176 7.67 -7.86 9.48
C ASN A 176 6.58 -7.90 8.40
N SER A 177 6.08 -9.07 8.03
CA SER A 177 4.96 -9.21 7.09
C SER A 177 3.67 -8.55 7.59
N TYR A 178 3.38 -8.63 8.90
CA TYR A 178 2.29 -7.88 9.52
C TYR A 178 2.47 -6.36 9.40
N ASN A 179 3.68 -5.86 9.72
CA ASN A 179 3.99 -4.43 9.62
C ASN A 179 3.83 -3.91 8.18
N LEU A 180 4.30 -4.67 7.19
CA LEU A 180 4.10 -4.35 5.78
C LEU A 180 2.61 -4.30 5.40
N SER A 181 1.80 -5.19 5.95
CA SER A 181 0.36 -5.24 5.71
C SER A 181 -0.34 -3.99 6.24
N VAL A 182 0.06 -3.49 7.41
CA VAL A 182 -0.43 -2.23 7.97
C VAL A 182 -0.08 -1.05 7.07
N VAL A 183 1.15 -1.00 6.54
CA VAL A 183 1.57 0.04 5.58
C VAL A 183 0.75 -0.05 4.30
N CYS A 184 0.57 -1.25 3.75
CA CYS A 184 -0.23 -1.50 2.55
C CYS A 184 -1.68 -1.03 2.72
N SER A 185 -2.34 -1.44 3.81
CA SER A 185 -3.72 -1.03 4.13
C SER A 185 -3.87 0.49 4.20
N ARG A 186 -2.94 1.18 4.87
CA ARG A 186 -2.93 2.65 4.95
C ARG A 186 -2.71 3.31 3.59
N LYS A 187 -1.85 2.77 2.72
CA LYS A 187 -1.65 3.26 1.35
C LYS A 187 -2.95 3.12 0.54
N TYR A 188 -3.62 1.97 0.59
CA TYR A 188 -4.88 1.75 -0.12
C TYR A 188 -6.03 2.63 0.39
N LEU A 189 -6.10 2.90 1.70
CA LEU A 189 -7.10 3.82 2.26
C LEU A 189 -6.97 5.22 1.65
N LEU A 190 -5.74 5.73 1.56
CA LEU A 190 -5.49 7.05 0.98
C LEU A 190 -5.61 7.05 -0.54
N LEU A 191 -5.15 5.99 -1.21
CA LEU A 191 -5.34 5.82 -2.65
C LEU A 191 -6.82 5.84 -3.02
N ARG A 192 -7.68 5.17 -2.25
CA ARG A 192 -9.14 5.21 -2.46
C ARG A 192 -9.67 6.63 -2.35
N ARG A 193 -9.24 7.41 -1.35
CA ARG A 193 -9.65 8.81 -1.18
C ARG A 193 -9.15 9.67 -2.35
N ALA A 194 -7.89 9.51 -2.76
CA ALA A 194 -7.33 10.22 -3.90
C ALA A 194 -8.10 9.93 -5.19
N MET A 195 -8.39 8.66 -5.50
CA MET A 195 -9.14 8.29 -6.70
C MET A 195 -10.58 8.82 -6.69
N LEU A 196 -11.27 8.83 -5.54
CA LEU A 196 -12.60 9.41 -5.42
C LEU A 196 -12.61 10.92 -5.66
N ILE A 197 -11.64 11.63 -5.07
CA ILE A 197 -11.48 13.07 -5.26
C ILE A 197 -11.07 13.37 -6.71
N ALA A 198 -10.18 12.58 -7.31
CA ALA A 198 -9.81 12.69 -8.73
C ALA A 198 -11.04 12.52 -9.63
N ALA A 199 -11.87 11.51 -9.40
CA ALA A 199 -13.08 11.28 -10.18
C ALA A 199 -14.05 12.49 -10.08
N LEU A 200 -14.25 13.02 -8.88
CA LEU A 200 -15.06 14.23 -8.67
C LEU A 200 -14.44 15.47 -9.33
N ALA A 201 -13.12 15.60 -9.29
CA ALA A 201 -12.37 16.68 -9.93
C ALA A 201 -12.54 16.64 -11.46
N LEU A 202 -12.41 15.45 -12.06
CA LEU A 202 -12.62 15.23 -13.49
C LEU A 202 -14.05 15.57 -13.88
N PHE A 203 -15.04 15.09 -13.13
CA PHE A 203 -16.44 15.41 -13.37
C PHE A 203 -16.71 16.92 -13.31
N THR A 204 -16.19 17.60 -12.29
CA THR A 204 -16.35 19.06 -12.13
C THR A 204 -15.65 19.83 -13.24
N THR A 205 -14.47 19.35 -13.68
CA THR A 205 -13.73 19.94 -14.81
C THR A 205 -14.52 19.82 -16.11
N LEU A 206 -15.12 18.66 -16.38
CA LEU A 206 -15.97 18.46 -17.55
C LEU A 206 -17.21 19.36 -17.51
N LEU A 207 -17.84 19.50 -16.33
CA LEU A 207 -18.99 20.37 -16.16
C LEU A 207 -18.63 21.85 -16.36
N TYR A 208 -17.45 22.28 -15.88
CA TYR A 208 -16.91 23.61 -16.16
C TYR A 208 -16.80 23.86 -17.66
N TRP A 209 -16.21 22.93 -18.42
CA TRP A 209 -16.08 23.07 -19.88
C TRP A 209 -17.42 23.05 -20.60
N LEU A 210 -18.36 22.20 -20.16
CA LEU A 210 -19.69 22.13 -20.75
C LEU A 210 -20.46 23.44 -20.54
N VAL A 211 -20.48 23.98 -19.32
CA VAL A 211 -21.20 25.22 -19.00
C VAL A 211 -20.48 26.44 -19.58
N GLY A 212 -19.14 26.50 -19.48
CA GLY A 212 -18.34 27.60 -20.03
C GLY A 212 -18.35 27.63 -21.57
N GLY A 213 -18.30 26.47 -22.22
CA GLY A 213 -18.42 26.34 -23.67
C GLY A 213 -19.79 26.74 -24.20
N LEU A 214 -20.86 26.45 -23.44
CA LEU A 214 -22.22 26.89 -23.77
C LEU A 214 -22.41 28.42 -23.72
N TRP A 215 -21.55 29.12 -22.97
CA TRP A 215 -21.58 30.58 -22.84
C TRP A 215 -20.65 31.31 -23.82
N ALA A 216 -19.71 30.59 -24.44
CA ALA A 216 -18.79 31.13 -25.43
C ALA A 216 -19.28 30.96 -26.88
N ALA A 217 -20.34 30.17 -27.10
CA ALA A 217 -21.00 29.94 -28.39
C ALA A 217 -22.25 30.82 -28.54
#